data_AF-A0A1Z8US13-F1
#
_entry.id   AF-A0A1Z8US13-F1
#
_cell.length_a   1.000
_cell.length_b   1.000
_cell.length_c   1.000
_cell.angle_alpha   90.00
_cell.angle_beta   90.00
_cell.angle_gamma   90.00
#
_symmetry.space_group_name_H-M   'P 1'
#
loop_
_entity.id
_entity.type
_entity.pdbx_description
1 polymer ?
#
loop_
_entity_poly.entity_id
_entity_poly.type
_entity_poly.pdbx_seq_one_letter_code
_entity_poly.pdbx_strand_id
1 'polypeptide(L)'
;MDKRISKSFRIIFSSLYPNFNEDETKNSEKYFNFILANFPDRSEIMLLKAVLFIFSFGVRKVFIKDKNIPKFIKNLQSSNLSLIRKLGSGMTALFGLSTARSLDGEGSVYKYLDYPIYKNTTIEKKDVSIPKSIEVAVIGSGSGGGVAANVLNEKYEVGLFEKGSHGNGETNNETFGYHNFYDTNAIQQTRGYKVLLLAGMGIGGGTSVNWTTSLRTPDKILDEWDSLTGQNNYFNSSEFKSSMDYVCKELNVDVENNRIPQKEEKLAEGLELNDLSYKIIPRNTSNADCTESGFSTFGRYDESINSTNKVWFSEDKFEPENVFSDTNIRSLDISNGKATHINVENNGVSHKVAVEKVILAAGSLNTPKILLDSGYKNKQLGHNLKLHPVSGVAGKFSEEQKPWAGTMQGIHSDDNLFRKDNYGYLLEGLPMHPSLFFPFFPNNNDKFDDFIESYKYWSGGIVLTSDTSSGSIINKNPQHLWDYNLNDFDHDNLMHGMESLVRANYLAGAEEIMVATSPTMHWKKSSNEDIEEFLNKVKAIKNQPFRMLLGSAHQMGTARMNPDPNLGVTDLNGKVHGLDNVFIVDSSVFPRCSGVNPMITIQSTSHFLTSKI
;
A
#
# COMPACT_ATOMS: atom_id res chain seq x y z
N MET A 1 -22.35 8.46 -23.79
CA MET A 1 -20.90 8.73 -23.71
C MET A 1 -20.11 7.43 -23.58
N ASP A 2 -20.55 6.52 -22.72
CA ASP A 2 -19.78 5.32 -22.35
C ASP A 2 -19.54 4.34 -23.52
N LYS A 3 -20.55 4.09 -24.38
CA LYS A 3 -20.36 3.29 -25.61
C LYS A 3 -19.20 3.77 -26.50
N ARG A 4 -18.93 5.08 -26.52
CA ARG A 4 -17.83 5.67 -27.30
C ARG A 4 -16.49 5.50 -26.59
N ILE A 5 -16.46 5.64 -25.27
CA ILE A 5 -15.27 5.37 -24.44
C ILE A 5 -14.88 3.89 -24.57
N SER A 6 -15.84 2.97 -24.43
CA SER A 6 -15.68 1.53 -24.67
C SER A 6 -15.08 1.24 -26.05
N LYS A 7 -15.59 1.88 -27.11
CA LYS A 7 -15.05 1.72 -28.47
C LYS A 7 -13.56 2.10 -28.54
N SER A 8 -13.19 3.22 -27.94
CA SER A 8 -11.79 3.66 -27.90
C SER A 8 -10.92 2.75 -27.04
N PHE A 9 -11.44 2.28 -25.91
CA PHE A 9 -10.78 1.28 -25.08
C PHE A 9 -10.42 0.06 -25.93
N ARG A 10 -11.39 -0.60 -26.57
CA ARG A 10 -11.15 -1.80 -27.40
C ARG A 10 -10.07 -1.57 -28.47
N ILE A 11 -10.16 -0.44 -29.19
CA ILE A 11 -9.20 -0.09 -30.24
C ILE A 11 -7.78 0.03 -29.67
N ILE A 12 -7.62 0.77 -28.57
CA ILE A 12 -6.30 1.04 -28.00
C ILE A 12 -5.77 -0.22 -27.31
N PHE A 13 -6.62 -0.86 -26.51
CA PHE A 13 -6.32 -2.06 -25.75
C PHE A 13 -5.90 -3.22 -26.66
N SER A 14 -6.66 -3.55 -27.71
CA SER A 14 -6.26 -4.57 -28.68
C SER A 14 -5.03 -4.18 -29.50
N SER A 15 -4.64 -2.90 -29.54
CA SER A 15 -3.36 -2.52 -30.15
C SER A 15 -2.16 -2.68 -29.21
N LEU A 16 -2.38 -2.63 -27.89
CA LEU A 16 -1.35 -2.88 -26.88
C LEU A 16 -1.23 -4.38 -26.58
N TYR A 17 -2.35 -5.10 -26.62
CA TYR A 17 -2.49 -6.52 -26.29
C TYR A 17 -3.11 -7.27 -27.47
N PRO A 18 -2.38 -7.40 -28.60
CA PRO A 18 -2.93 -7.92 -29.86
C PRO A 18 -3.35 -9.39 -29.80
N ASN A 19 -2.89 -10.13 -28.80
CA ASN A 19 -3.11 -11.57 -28.69
C ASN A 19 -4.37 -11.94 -27.90
N PHE A 20 -4.99 -10.96 -27.23
CA PHE A 20 -6.27 -11.17 -26.56
C PHE A 20 -7.38 -11.31 -27.59
N ASN A 21 -8.17 -12.36 -27.47
CA ASN A 21 -9.36 -12.54 -28.31
C ASN A 21 -10.48 -11.56 -27.91
N GLU A 22 -11.61 -11.65 -28.62
CA GLU A 22 -12.72 -10.73 -28.41
C GLU A 22 -13.32 -10.82 -26.99
N ASP A 23 -13.41 -12.03 -26.43
CA ASP A 23 -14.00 -12.25 -25.11
C ASP A 23 -13.07 -11.78 -23.99
N GLU A 24 -11.76 -11.97 -24.13
CA GLU A 24 -10.75 -11.40 -23.22
C GLU A 24 -10.74 -9.87 -23.26
N THR A 25 -10.86 -9.28 -24.45
CA THR A 25 -10.96 -7.83 -24.61
C THR A 25 -12.24 -7.30 -23.94
N LYS A 26 -13.37 -8.00 -24.08
CA LYS A 26 -14.64 -7.65 -23.41
C LYS A 26 -14.52 -7.76 -21.88
N ASN A 27 -13.83 -8.78 -21.38
CA ASN A 27 -13.60 -8.95 -19.94
C ASN A 27 -12.80 -7.78 -19.37
N SER A 28 -11.69 -7.44 -20.04
CA SER A 28 -10.84 -6.30 -19.69
C SER A 28 -11.61 -4.97 -19.76
N GLU A 29 -12.49 -4.79 -20.74
CA GLU A 29 -13.37 -3.62 -20.86
C GLU A 29 -14.36 -3.52 -19.69
N LYS A 30 -14.97 -4.64 -19.29
CA LYS A 30 -15.90 -4.68 -18.16
C LYS A 30 -15.20 -4.18 -16.90
N TYR A 31 -13.97 -4.64 -16.65
CA TYR A 31 -13.16 -4.18 -15.53
C TYR A 31 -12.73 -2.70 -15.66
N PHE A 32 -12.33 -2.26 -16.87
CA PHE A 32 -12.00 -0.86 -17.12
C PHE A 32 -13.16 0.09 -16.76
N ASN A 33 -14.38 -0.26 -17.16
CA ASN A 33 -15.57 0.52 -16.84
C ASN A 33 -15.87 0.55 -15.32
N PHE A 34 -15.63 -0.57 -14.63
CA PHE A 34 -15.71 -0.62 -13.17
C PHE A 34 -14.72 0.34 -12.51
N ILE A 35 -13.46 0.36 -12.97
CA ILE A 35 -12.46 1.30 -12.44
C ILE A 35 -12.92 2.75 -12.67
N LEU A 36 -13.38 3.10 -13.88
CA LEU A 36 -13.84 4.47 -14.17
C LEU A 36 -15.04 4.90 -13.31
N ALA A 37 -15.91 3.98 -12.92
CA ALA A 37 -17.06 4.26 -12.06
C ALA A 37 -16.67 4.46 -10.59
N ASN A 38 -15.67 3.70 -10.12
CA ASN A 38 -15.24 3.63 -8.73
C ASN A 38 -13.94 4.41 -8.44
N PHE A 39 -13.38 5.12 -9.43
CA PHE A 39 -12.13 5.85 -9.28
C PHE A 39 -12.27 6.91 -8.17
N PRO A 40 -11.42 6.88 -7.11
CA PRO A 40 -11.63 7.73 -5.94
C PRO A 40 -11.65 9.22 -6.26
N ASP A 41 -10.70 9.74 -7.05
CA ASP A 41 -10.75 11.13 -7.53
C ASP A 41 -11.30 11.18 -8.95
N ARG A 42 -12.62 11.37 -9.09
CA ARG A 42 -13.27 11.46 -10.41
C ARG A 42 -12.72 12.58 -11.30
N SER A 43 -12.15 13.65 -10.71
CA SER A 43 -11.57 14.75 -11.49
C SER A 43 -10.31 14.33 -12.24
N GLU A 44 -9.60 13.31 -11.74
CA GLU A 44 -8.35 12.82 -12.34
C GLU A 44 -8.59 12.11 -13.68
N ILE A 45 -9.74 11.45 -13.84
CA ILE A 45 -10.08 10.66 -15.03
C ILE A 45 -10.89 11.46 -16.08
N MET A 46 -11.28 12.71 -15.80
CA MET A 46 -12.10 13.50 -16.74
C MET A 46 -11.40 13.74 -18.08
N LEU A 47 -10.13 14.11 -18.06
CA LEU A 47 -9.34 14.31 -19.28
C LEU A 47 -9.23 13.01 -20.08
N LEU A 48 -8.95 11.90 -19.41
CA LEU A 48 -8.89 10.58 -20.04
C LEU A 48 -10.22 10.24 -20.73
N LYS A 49 -11.35 10.42 -20.04
CA LYS A 49 -12.69 10.16 -20.61
C LYS A 49 -12.97 11.04 -21.84
N ALA A 50 -12.60 12.32 -21.78
CA ALA A 50 -12.76 13.24 -22.91
C ALA A 50 -11.90 12.82 -24.11
N VAL A 51 -10.63 12.46 -23.88
CA VAL A 51 -9.74 11.99 -24.94
C VAL A 51 -10.25 10.68 -25.53
N LEU A 52 -10.65 9.70 -24.72
CA LEU A 52 -11.22 8.44 -25.21
C LEU A 52 -12.50 8.69 -26.01
N PHE A 53 -13.36 9.61 -25.58
CA PHE A 53 -14.54 9.99 -26.35
C PHE A 53 -14.17 10.56 -27.73
N ILE A 54 -13.19 11.46 -27.80
CA ILE A 54 -12.70 12.05 -29.07
C ILE A 54 -12.01 10.98 -29.94
N PHE A 55 -11.24 10.08 -29.33
CA PHE A 55 -10.56 8.99 -30.02
C PHE A 55 -11.54 8.00 -30.68
N SER A 56 -12.82 8.01 -30.27
CA SER A 56 -13.86 7.10 -30.79
C SER A 56 -14.30 7.45 -32.21
N PHE A 57 -14.02 8.69 -32.66
CA PHE A 57 -14.36 9.18 -33.99
C PHE A 57 -13.34 8.69 -35.02
N GLY A 58 -13.81 8.30 -36.21
CA GLY A 58 -12.96 7.75 -37.28
C GLY A 58 -11.89 8.71 -37.80
N VAL A 59 -12.06 10.02 -37.56
CA VAL A 59 -11.12 11.08 -37.96
C VAL A 59 -9.71 10.85 -37.40
N ARG A 60 -9.56 10.18 -36.24
CA ARG A 60 -8.23 9.86 -35.71
C ARG A 60 -7.36 9.07 -36.69
N LYS A 61 -7.95 8.26 -37.58
CA LYS A 61 -7.20 7.40 -38.53
C LYS A 61 -6.41 8.23 -39.55
N VAL A 62 -6.76 9.50 -39.72
CA VAL A 62 -6.00 10.47 -40.53
C VAL A 62 -4.64 10.76 -39.90
N PHE A 63 -4.55 10.78 -38.56
CA PHE A 63 -3.35 11.19 -37.82
C PHE A 63 -2.65 10.03 -37.11
N ILE A 64 -3.39 8.99 -36.69
CA ILE A 64 -2.91 7.85 -35.90
C ILE A 64 -3.52 6.56 -36.46
N LYS A 65 -2.71 5.82 -37.23
CA LYS A 65 -3.03 4.44 -37.66
C LYS A 65 -2.99 3.49 -36.46
N ASP A 66 -3.81 2.45 -36.47
CA ASP A 66 -3.95 1.50 -35.35
C ASP A 66 -2.58 0.90 -34.94
N LYS A 67 -1.79 0.45 -35.92
CA LYS A 67 -0.42 -0.05 -35.70
C LYS A 67 0.56 0.93 -35.03
N ASN A 68 0.23 2.22 -34.97
CA ASN A 68 1.06 3.27 -34.38
C ASN A 68 0.56 3.71 -32.99
N ILE A 69 -0.50 3.11 -32.46
CA ILE A 69 -1.04 3.44 -31.13
C ILE A 69 -0.01 3.23 -30.00
N PRO A 70 0.79 2.15 -29.96
CA PRO A 70 1.79 1.97 -28.91
C PRO A 70 2.81 3.12 -28.90
N LYS A 71 3.31 3.50 -30.09
CA LYS A 71 4.20 4.65 -30.26
C LYS A 71 3.54 5.97 -29.86
N PHE A 72 2.27 6.15 -30.16
CA PHE A 72 1.51 7.33 -29.73
C PHE A 72 1.45 7.43 -28.19
N ILE A 73 1.13 6.34 -27.49
CA ILE A 73 1.08 6.32 -26.02
C ILE A 73 2.47 6.60 -25.42
N LYS A 74 3.53 6.00 -25.98
CA LYS A 74 4.91 6.28 -25.57
C LYS A 74 5.27 7.76 -25.71
N ASN A 75 4.83 8.40 -26.80
CA ASN A 75 5.03 9.83 -27.01
C ASN A 75 4.26 10.67 -25.97
N LEU A 76 3.07 10.23 -25.55
CA LEU A 76 2.33 10.91 -24.47
C LEU A 76 3.13 10.86 -23.15
N GLN A 77 3.58 9.66 -22.76
CA GLN A 77 4.37 9.44 -21.54
C GLN A 77 5.70 10.24 -21.55
N SER A 78 6.35 10.33 -22.72
CA SER A 78 7.64 11.00 -22.86
C SER A 78 7.55 12.53 -22.91
N SER A 79 6.34 13.08 -23.08
CA SER A 79 6.10 14.52 -23.30
C SER A 79 6.70 15.41 -22.21
N ASN A 80 7.15 16.62 -22.58
CA ASN A 80 7.57 17.63 -21.61
C ASN A 80 6.38 18.29 -20.88
N LEU A 81 5.16 18.16 -21.41
CA LEU A 81 3.95 18.71 -20.80
C LEU A 81 3.35 17.70 -19.82
N SER A 82 3.22 18.08 -18.54
CA SER A 82 2.72 17.21 -17.46
C SER A 82 1.33 16.66 -17.73
N LEU A 83 0.42 17.46 -18.30
CA LEU A 83 -0.93 17.03 -18.63
C LEU A 83 -0.96 15.92 -19.68
N ILE A 84 -0.03 15.96 -20.64
CA ILE A 84 0.11 14.94 -21.69
C ILE A 84 0.72 13.67 -21.10
N ARG A 85 1.73 13.80 -20.23
CA ARG A 85 2.29 12.65 -19.50
C ARG A 85 1.24 11.93 -18.66
N LYS A 86 0.46 12.70 -17.88
CA LYS A 86 -0.66 12.19 -17.08
C LYS A 86 -1.58 11.28 -17.89
N LEU A 87 -1.94 11.73 -19.09
CA LEU A 87 -2.79 10.97 -20.00
C LEU A 87 -2.12 9.66 -20.43
N GLY A 88 -0.86 9.72 -20.87
CA GLY A 88 -0.08 8.55 -21.27
C GLY A 88 0.05 7.52 -20.15
N SER A 89 0.51 7.95 -18.98
CA SER A 89 0.72 7.10 -17.79
C SER A 89 -0.60 6.54 -17.25
N GLY A 90 -1.65 7.38 -17.19
CA GLY A 90 -2.98 6.95 -16.76
C GLY A 90 -3.59 5.89 -17.69
N MET A 91 -3.39 6.01 -19.01
CA MET A 91 -3.81 4.98 -19.96
C MET A 91 -3.09 3.66 -19.72
N THR A 92 -1.76 3.68 -19.55
CA THR A 92 -0.98 2.44 -19.37
C THR A 92 -1.29 1.75 -18.05
N ALA A 93 -1.35 2.50 -16.95
CA ALA A 93 -1.64 1.95 -15.63
C ALA A 93 -3.05 1.34 -15.56
N LEU A 94 -4.07 2.06 -16.03
CA LEU A 94 -5.46 1.56 -16.01
C LEU A 94 -5.66 0.38 -16.95
N PHE A 95 -5.00 0.38 -18.11
CA PHE A 95 -5.15 -0.72 -19.06
C PHE A 95 -4.39 -1.96 -18.59
N GLY A 96 -3.18 -1.80 -18.04
CA GLY A 96 -2.44 -2.88 -17.38
C GLY A 96 -3.27 -3.51 -16.26
N LEU A 97 -3.92 -2.69 -15.43
CA LEU A 97 -4.81 -3.19 -14.39
C LEU A 97 -5.98 -4.01 -14.96
N SER A 98 -6.56 -3.56 -16.08
CA SER A 98 -7.62 -4.29 -16.81
C SER A 98 -7.15 -5.60 -17.46
N THR A 99 -5.85 -5.82 -17.65
CA THR A 99 -5.35 -7.13 -18.11
C THR A 99 -5.34 -8.18 -16.99
N ALA A 100 -4.99 -7.75 -15.77
CA ALA A 100 -4.72 -8.62 -14.63
C ALA A 100 -5.89 -8.75 -13.65
N ARG A 101 -6.95 -7.94 -13.79
CA ARG A 101 -8.12 -7.99 -12.91
C ARG A 101 -9.44 -8.11 -13.68
N SER A 102 -10.42 -8.77 -13.07
CA SER A 102 -11.73 -9.07 -13.67
C SER A 102 -12.88 -8.91 -12.67
N LEU A 103 -14.09 -8.64 -13.15
CA LEU A 103 -15.30 -8.73 -12.30
C LEU A 103 -15.86 -10.15 -12.21
N ASP A 104 -15.64 -10.96 -13.24
CA ASP A 104 -16.08 -12.35 -13.29
C ASP A 104 -14.85 -13.23 -13.55
N GLY A 105 -14.51 -14.09 -12.58
CA GLY A 105 -13.37 -15.00 -12.72
C GLY A 105 -12.02 -14.28 -12.79
N GLU A 106 -11.19 -14.68 -13.74
CA GLU A 106 -9.77 -14.32 -13.82
C GLU A 106 -9.53 -13.14 -14.77
N GLY A 107 -8.46 -12.38 -14.49
CA GLY A 107 -7.91 -11.44 -15.46
C GLY A 107 -7.48 -12.15 -16.74
N SER A 108 -7.65 -11.49 -17.89
CA SER A 108 -7.39 -12.13 -19.18
C SER A 108 -5.93 -12.55 -19.39
N VAL A 109 -4.98 -11.86 -18.75
CA VAL A 109 -3.54 -12.16 -18.90
C VAL A 109 -3.14 -13.52 -18.34
N TYR A 110 -3.86 -14.02 -17.33
CA TYR A 110 -3.50 -15.25 -16.65
C TYR A 110 -3.57 -16.51 -17.52
N LYS A 111 -4.38 -16.50 -18.59
CA LYS A 111 -4.45 -17.59 -19.56
C LYS A 111 -3.14 -17.84 -20.31
N TYR A 112 -2.22 -16.87 -20.24
CA TYR A 112 -0.93 -16.88 -20.91
C TYR A 112 0.22 -17.06 -19.91
N LEU A 113 -0.07 -17.20 -18.62
CA LEU A 113 0.92 -17.34 -17.56
C LEU A 113 0.88 -18.75 -16.99
N ASP A 114 2.06 -19.28 -16.66
CA ASP A 114 2.19 -20.46 -15.81
C ASP A 114 1.97 -20.04 -14.35
N TYR A 115 0.70 -19.88 -13.98
CA TYR A 115 0.28 -19.33 -12.69
C TYR A 115 -0.56 -20.34 -11.89
N PRO A 116 -0.48 -20.35 -10.55
CA PRO A 116 -1.29 -21.24 -9.72
C PRO A 116 -2.80 -21.07 -9.94
N ILE A 117 -3.56 -22.15 -9.72
CA ILE A 117 -5.02 -22.16 -9.84
C ILE A 117 -5.65 -21.22 -8.80
N TYR A 118 -6.54 -20.35 -9.25
CA TYR A 118 -7.22 -19.38 -8.39
C TYR A 118 -8.22 -20.04 -7.46
N LYS A 119 -8.13 -19.65 -6.20
CA LYS A 119 -8.98 -20.04 -5.10
C LYS A 119 -9.41 -18.76 -4.40
N ASN A 120 -10.72 -18.56 -4.32
CA ASN A 120 -11.29 -17.53 -3.47
C ASN A 120 -11.39 -18.09 -2.04
N THR A 121 -11.15 -17.23 -1.06
CA THR A 121 -11.62 -17.46 0.31
C THR A 121 -13.11 -17.14 0.39
N THR A 122 -13.78 -17.53 1.47
CA THR A 122 -15.16 -17.12 1.75
C THR A 122 -15.17 -15.87 2.62
N ILE A 123 -16.14 -14.99 2.40
CA ILE A 123 -16.40 -13.85 3.28
C ILE A 123 -17.44 -14.26 4.31
N GLU A 124 -17.09 -14.13 5.57
CA GLU A 124 -17.99 -14.34 6.69
C GLU A 124 -18.59 -13.01 7.12
N LYS A 125 -19.92 -12.99 7.20
CA LYS A 125 -20.68 -11.86 7.74
C LYS A 125 -21.25 -12.29 9.07
N LYS A 126 -20.77 -11.67 10.15
CA LYS A 126 -21.36 -11.86 11.48
C LYS A 126 -22.54 -10.88 11.61
N ASP A 127 -23.74 -11.42 11.82
CA ASP A 127 -24.95 -10.62 12.04
C ASP A 127 -25.05 -10.28 13.53
N VAL A 128 -24.27 -9.28 13.94
CA VAL A 128 -24.23 -8.79 15.33
C VAL A 128 -25.03 -7.49 15.40
N SER A 129 -25.98 -7.42 16.34
CA SER A 129 -26.79 -6.21 16.53
C SER A 129 -25.95 -5.07 17.09
N ILE A 130 -25.99 -3.91 16.44
CA ILE A 130 -25.31 -2.71 16.93
C ILE A 130 -25.93 -2.25 18.27
N PRO A 131 -25.14 -2.15 19.35
CA PRO A 131 -25.66 -1.83 20.67
C PRO A 131 -26.10 -0.36 20.77
N LYS A 132 -26.89 -0.02 21.79
CA LYS A 132 -27.26 1.38 22.06
C LYS A 132 -26.15 2.17 22.76
N SER A 133 -25.29 1.47 23.51
CA SER A 133 -24.17 2.03 24.26
C SER A 133 -23.05 1.01 24.35
N ILE A 134 -21.82 1.48 24.46
CA ILE A 134 -20.63 0.69 24.76
C ILE A 134 -19.69 1.57 25.60
N GLU A 135 -19.02 1.02 26.61
CA GLU A 135 -18.13 1.83 27.46
C GLU A 135 -16.97 2.41 26.65
N VAL A 136 -16.23 1.54 25.95
CA VAL A 136 -15.10 1.94 25.10
C VAL A 136 -15.31 1.46 23.67
N ALA A 137 -15.35 2.40 22.72
CA ALA A 137 -15.37 2.08 21.29
C ALA A 137 -13.97 2.14 20.70
N VAL A 138 -13.45 1.00 20.23
CA VAL A 138 -12.23 0.93 19.42
C VAL A 138 -12.62 0.91 17.94
N ILE A 139 -12.16 1.91 17.18
CA ILE A 139 -12.56 2.12 15.79
C ILE A 139 -11.43 1.70 14.86
N GLY A 140 -11.60 0.57 14.19
CA GLY A 140 -10.64 -0.08 13.30
C GLY A 140 -9.94 -1.25 14.00
N SER A 141 -9.95 -2.43 13.37
CA SER A 141 -9.38 -3.67 13.92
C SER A 141 -7.92 -3.93 13.52
N GLY A 142 -7.31 -2.98 12.83
CA GLY A 142 -5.96 -3.07 12.28
C GLY A 142 -4.86 -3.14 13.33
N SER A 143 -3.63 -2.90 12.89
CA SER A 143 -2.40 -2.98 13.69
C SER A 143 -2.54 -2.31 15.08
N GLY A 144 -3.00 -1.06 15.15
CA GLY A 144 -3.16 -0.37 16.43
C GLY A 144 -4.38 -0.85 17.23
N GLY A 145 -5.51 -1.02 16.55
CA GLY A 145 -6.80 -1.25 17.20
C GLY A 145 -6.95 -2.64 17.82
N GLY A 146 -6.37 -3.68 17.20
CA GLY A 146 -6.39 -5.01 17.79
C GLY A 146 -5.68 -5.07 19.14
N VAL A 147 -4.48 -4.48 19.23
CA VAL A 147 -3.73 -4.34 20.49
C VAL A 147 -4.53 -3.54 21.52
N ALA A 148 -5.12 -2.41 21.09
CA ALA A 148 -5.89 -1.56 21.98
C ALA A 148 -7.11 -2.25 22.55
N ALA A 149 -7.85 -2.98 21.71
CA ALA A 149 -9.00 -3.75 22.13
C ALA A 149 -8.62 -4.80 23.18
N ASN A 150 -7.55 -5.56 22.93
CA ASN A 150 -7.06 -6.57 23.87
C ASN A 150 -6.68 -5.98 25.25
N VAL A 151 -5.83 -4.94 25.25
CA VAL A 151 -5.33 -4.33 26.50
C VAL A 151 -6.46 -3.68 27.31
N LEU A 152 -7.42 -3.02 26.64
CA LEU A 152 -8.51 -2.32 27.31
C LEU A 152 -9.62 -3.26 27.80
N ASN A 153 -9.81 -4.41 27.15
CA ASN A 153 -10.81 -5.42 27.53
C ASN A 153 -10.56 -6.03 28.91
N GLU A 154 -9.35 -5.88 29.46
CA GLU A 154 -9.05 -6.29 30.84
C GLU A 154 -9.73 -5.42 31.90
N LYS A 155 -10.15 -4.20 31.54
CA LYS A 155 -10.67 -3.19 32.49
C LYS A 155 -12.05 -2.66 32.12
N TYR A 156 -12.44 -2.75 30.86
CA TYR A 156 -13.58 -2.04 30.30
C TYR A 156 -14.42 -2.94 29.40
N GLU A 157 -15.70 -2.59 29.23
CA GLU A 157 -16.52 -3.16 28.16
C GLU A 157 -16.09 -2.53 26.81
N VAL A 158 -15.40 -3.31 25.98
CA VAL A 158 -14.85 -2.82 24.72
C VAL A 158 -15.68 -3.33 23.54
N GLY A 159 -16.08 -2.43 22.64
CA GLY A 159 -16.62 -2.76 21.32
C GLY A 159 -15.62 -2.43 20.23
N LEU A 160 -15.31 -3.39 19.36
CA LEU A 160 -14.39 -3.26 18.24
C LEU A 160 -15.17 -3.10 16.93
N PHE A 161 -15.05 -1.95 16.28
CA PHE A 161 -15.79 -1.61 15.05
C PHE A 161 -14.88 -1.63 13.83
N GLU A 162 -15.16 -2.49 12.85
CA GLU A 162 -14.39 -2.64 11.62
C GLU A 162 -15.27 -2.44 10.38
N LYS A 163 -14.82 -1.61 9.45
CA LYS A 163 -15.61 -1.29 8.25
C LYS A 163 -15.65 -2.43 7.22
N GLY A 164 -14.64 -3.28 7.19
CA GLY A 164 -14.58 -4.43 6.29
C GLY A 164 -15.10 -5.73 6.92
N SER A 165 -15.18 -6.76 6.09
CA SER A 165 -15.66 -8.09 6.49
C SER A 165 -14.53 -8.97 7.06
N HIS A 166 -14.90 -10.17 7.53
CA HIS A 166 -13.95 -11.22 7.91
C HIS A 166 -13.78 -12.21 6.73
N GLY A 167 -12.54 -12.56 6.39
CA GLY A 167 -12.29 -13.67 5.46
C GLY A 167 -12.21 -15.00 6.22
N ASN A 168 -12.38 -16.13 5.54
CA ASN A 168 -12.18 -17.46 6.12
C ASN A 168 -11.32 -18.34 5.20
N GLY A 169 -10.07 -18.55 5.61
CA GLY A 169 -9.06 -19.30 4.86
C GLY A 169 -8.19 -18.44 3.94
N GLU A 170 -7.65 -19.05 2.90
CA GLU A 170 -6.66 -18.43 2.00
C GLU A 170 -7.25 -18.14 0.62
N THR A 171 -6.71 -17.09 -0.03
CA THR A 171 -6.94 -16.83 -1.44
C THR A 171 -5.64 -16.52 -2.17
N ASN A 172 -5.56 -17.00 -3.41
CA ASN A 172 -4.56 -16.58 -4.39
C ASN A 172 -5.19 -15.89 -5.61
N ASN A 173 -6.49 -15.56 -5.52
CA ASN A 173 -7.15 -14.74 -6.51
C ASN A 173 -6.91 -13.27 -6.18
N GLU A 174 -6.02 -12.64 -6.95
CA GLU A 174 -5.63 -11.25 -6.72
C GLU A 174 -6.82 -10.29 -6.81
N THR A 175 -7.73 -10.50 -7.77
CA THR A 175 -8.88 -9.60 -7.90
C THR A 175 -9.80 -9.71 -6.72
N PHE A 176 -10.08 -10.94 -6.29
CA PHE A 176 -10.86 -11.19 -5.08
C PHE A 176 -10.20 -10.51 -3.87
N GLY A 177 -8.90 -10.69 -3.67
CA GLY A 177 -8.18 -10.09 -2.55
C GLY A 177 -8.24 -8.57 -2.55
N TYR A 178 -7.96 -7.94 -3.69
CA TYR A 178 -8.02 -6.48 -3.80
C TYR A 178 -9.44 -5.90 -3.61
N HIS A 179 -10.49 -6.60 -4.05
CA HIS A 179 -11.86 -6.10 -3.95
C HIS A 179 -12.45 -6.25 -2.55
N ASN A 180 -12.07 -7.30 -1.83
CA ASN A 180 -12.64 -7.59 -0.52
C ASN A 180 -11.79 -7.05 0.63
N PHE A 181 -10.47 -7.00 0.47
CA PHE A 181 -9.56 -6.72 1.59
C PHE A 181 -8.71 -5.45 1.46
N TYR A 182 -8.94 -4.65 0.41
CA TYR A 182 -8.30 -3.34 0.28
C TYR A 182 -9.34 -2.24 0.18
N ASP A 183 -9.09 -1.16 0.90
CA ASP A 183 -9.86 0.07 0.80
C ASP A 183 -9.84 0.54 -0.66
N THR A 184 -10.99 1.01 -1.16
CA THR A 184 -11.16 1.48 -2.54
C THR A 184 -10.71 0.48 -3.63
N ASN A 185 -10.77 -0.83 -3.39
CA ASN A 185 -10.33 -1.86 -4.35
C ASN A 185 -8.85 -1.76 -4.78
N ALA A 186 -8.00 -1.16 -3.94
CA ALA A 186 -6.58 -0.89 -4.23
C ALA A 186 -6.35 -0.06 -5.52
N ILE A 187 -7.21 0.93 -5.78
CA ILE A 187 -7.03 1.88 -6.90
C ILE A 187 -6.89 3.35 -6.43
N GLN A 188 -6.86 3.61 -5.13
CA GLN A 188 -6.65 4.95 -4.60
C GLN A 188 -5.23 5.45 -4.88
N GLN A 189 -5.15 6.70 -5.32
CA GLN A 189 -3.90 7.40 -5.56
C GLN A 189 -3.97 8.78 -4.93
N THR A 190 -2.82 9.32 -4.56
CA THR A 190 -2.71 10.75 -4.27
C THR A 190 -2.94 11.57 -5.54
N ARG A 191 -3.45 12.78 -5.36
CA ARG A 191 -3.90 13.64 -6.45
C ARG A 191 -2.82 13.85 -7.49
N GLY A 192 -3.18 13.72 -8.77
CA GLY A 192 -2.24 13.79 -9.88
C GLY A 192 -1.46 12.50 -10.11
N TYR A 193 -2.02 11.33 -9.76
CA TYR A 193 -1.37 9.99 -9.89
C TYR A 193 0.06 9.95 -9.36
N LYS A 194 0.32 10.61 -8.22
CA LYS A 194 1.69 10.76 -7.71
C LYS A 194 2.15 9.52 -6.98
N VAL A 195 1.30 8.94 -6.11
CA VAL A 195 1.57 7.72 -5.34
C VAL A 195 0.32 6.86 -5.26
N LEU A 196 0.41 5.57 -5.62
CA LEU A 196 -0.62 4.56 -5.36
C LEU A 196 -0.65 4.22 -3.87
N LEU A 197 -1.84 4.23 -3.28
CA LEU A 197 -2.06 3.94 -1.87
C LEU A 197 -2.74 2.57 -1.72
N LEU A 198 -2.05 1.65 -1.05
CA LEU A 198 -2.59 0.37 -0.64
C LEU A 198 -2.91 0.43 0.86
N ALA A 199 -4.18 0.22 1.21
CA ALA A 199 -4.63 0.19 2.59
C ALA A 199 -5.54 -1.01 2.81
N GLY A 200 -5.22 -1.85 3.79
CA GLY A 200 -6.04 -3.03 4.13
C GLY A 200 -7.39 -2.63 4.71
N MET A 201 -8.41 -3.43 4.41
CA MET A 201 -9.79 -3.29 4.86
C MET A 201 -10.31 -4.68 5.27
N GLY A 202 -10.97 -4.79 6.43
CA GLY A 202 -11.42 -6.08 6.95
C GLY A 202 -10.80 -6.38 8.30
N ILE A 203 -11.26 -7.46 8.93
CA ILE A 203 -10.80 -7.85 10.26
C ILE A 203 -9.27 -8.06 10.26
N GLY A 204 -8.60 -7.36 11.18
CA GLY A 204 -7.14 -7.28 11.29
C GLY A 204 -6.47 -6.21 10.40
N GLY A 205 -7.26 -5.52 9.57
CA GLY A 205 -6.84 -4.44 8.67
C GLY A 205 -5.63 -4.84 7.82
N GLY A 206 -4.64 -3.94 7.73
CA GLY A 206 -3.41 -4.19 6.99
C GLY A 206 -2.62 -5.42 7.45
N THR A 207 -2.78 -5.90 8.69
CA THR A 207 -2.01 -7.04 9.19
C THR A 207 -2.46 -8.39 8.62
N SER A 208 -3.68 -8.45 8.06
CA SER A 208 -4.23 -9.65 7.40
C SER A 208 -3.85 -9.74 5.92
N VAL A 209 -3.26 -8.67 5.35
CA VAL A 209 -2.91 -8.53 3.93
C VAL A 209 -1.49 -8.01 3.71
N ASN A 210 -0.65 -7.97 4.73
CA ASN A 210 0.73 -7.49 4.59
C ASN A 210 1.67 -8.62 4.10
N TRP A 211 2.94 -8.25 3.97
CA TRP A 211 4.01 -9.15 3.55
C TRP A 211 4.77 -9.77 4.73
N THR A 212 4.24 -9.60 5.96
CA THR A 212 4.75 -10.10 7.26
C THR A 212 6.13 -9.59 7.69
N THR A 213 6.68 -8.58 6.99
CA THR A 213 7.92 -7.89 7.37
C THR A 213 7.77 -7.24 8.75
N SER A 214 8.57 -7.72 9.71
CA SER A 214 8.42 -7.42 11.15
C SER A 214 9.67 -6.77 11.74
N LEU A 215 10.15 -5.71 11.10
CA LEU A 215 11.34 -4.98 11.54
C LEU A 215 11.05 -4.10 12.75
N ARG A 216 11.99 -4.07 13.71
CA ARG A 216 11.93 -3.17 14.86
C ARG A 216 12.31 -1.75 14.45
N THR A 217 11.67 -0.76 15.07
CA THR A 217 11.99 0.65 14.82
C THR A 217 13.42 0.95 15.29
N PRO A 218 14.30 1.52 14.43
CA PRO A 218 15.66 1.85 14.84
C PRO A 218 15.70 2.93 15.92
N ASP A 219 16.63 2.81 16.87
CA ASP A 219 16.81 3.78 17.96
C ASP A 219 17.03 5.21 17.44
N LYS A 220 17.78 5.40 16.34
CA LYS A 220 17.99 6.72 15.72
C LYS A 220 16.71 7.40 15.22
N ILE A 221 15.70 6.62 14.84
CA ILE A 221 14.40 7.14 14.42
C ILE A 221 13.61 7.57 15.66
N LEU A 222 13.65 6.77 16.73
CA LEU A 222 12.99 7.07 18.00
C LEU A 222 13.61 8.30 18.68
N ASP A 223 14.94 8.49 18.60
CA ASP A 223 15.64 9.69 19.08
C ASP A 223 15.20 10.95 18.32
N GLU A 224 14.92 10.82 17.02
CA GLU A 224 14.39 11.93 16.23
C GLU A 224 12.93 12.22 16.58
N TRP A 225 12.12 11.20 16.91
CA TRP A 225 10.77 11.42 17.42
C TRP A 225 10.79 12.21 18.73
N ASP A 226 11.72 11.90 19.63
CA ASP A 226 11.95 12.67 20.86
C ASP A 226 12.31 14.12 20.52
N SER A 227 13.27 14.31 19.61
CA SER A 227 13.70 15.65 19.17
C SER A 227 12.55 16.48 18.57
N LEU A 228 11.73 15.88 17.71
CA LEU A 228 10.58 16.53 17.05
C LEU A 228 9.45 16.89 18.02
N THR A 229 9.40 16.23 19.17
CA THR A 229 8.35 16.43 20.19
C THR A 229 8.87 17.11 21.46
N GLY A 230 10.15 17.54 21.46
CA GLY A 230 10.78 18.19 22.60
C GLY A 230 10.93 17.27 23.82
N GLN A 231 10.99 15.96 23.60
CA GLN A 231 11.16 14.95 24.64
C GLN A 231 12.63 14.54 24.75
N ASN A 232 12.93 13.84 25.84
CA ASN A 232 14.24 13.23 26.08
C ASN A 232 14.02 11.79 26.54
N ASN A 233 14.34 10.83 25.68
CA ASN A 233 14.22 9.40 25.93
C ASN A 233 12.78 8.94 26.22
N TYR A 234 11.77 9.53 25.57
CA TYR A 234 10.37 9.09 25.72
C TYR A 234 10.09 7.91 24.80
N PHE A 235 10.37 8.06 23.50
CA PHE A 235 10.19 6.99 22.51
C PHE A 235 11.30 5.94 22.55
N ASN A 236 12.43 6.24 23.19
CA ASN A 236 13.50 5.28 23.49
C ASN A 236 13.51 4.79 24.95
N SER A 237 12.50 5.16 25.74
CA SER A 237 12.34 4.74 27.13
C SER A 237 12.36 3.22 27.29
N SER A 238 12.74 2.75 28.49
CA SER A 238 12.63 1.34 28.87
C SER A 238 11.21 0.80 28.67
N GLU A 239 10.20 1.61 28.99
CA GLU A 239 8.79 1.28 28.92
C GLU A 239 8.32 1.12 27.46
N PHE A 240 8.77 2.00 26.56
CA PHE A 240 8.49 1.84 25.13
C PHE A 240 9.20 0.62 24.56
N LYS A 241 10.48 0.40 24.91
CA LYS A 241 11.23 -0.78 24.48
C LYS A 241 10.60 -2.08 24.99
N SER A 242 10.12 -2.12 26.24
CA SER A 242 9.36 -3.25 26.79
C SER A 242 8.05 -3.49 26.04
N SER A 243 7.36 -2.43 25.59
CA SER A 243 6.16 -2.59 24.75
C SER A 243 6.50 -3.23 23.40
N MET A 244 7.64 -2.85 22.80
CA MET A 244 8.10 -3.46 21.56
C MET A 244 8.58 -4.90 21.73
N ASP A 245 9.21 -5.22 22.85
CA ASP A 245 9.58 -6.60 23.22
C ASP A 245 8.34 -7.48 23.42
N TYR A 246 7.35 -6.98 24.16
CA TYR A 246 6.08 -7.66 24.36
C TYR A 246 5.38 -7.95 23.03
N VAL A 247 5.23 -6.94 22.17
CA VAL A 247 4.60 -7.10 20.86
C VAL A 247 5.35 -8.08 19.98
N CYS A 248 6.68 -8.00 19.87
CA CYS A 248 7.46 -8.96 19.09
C CYS A 248 7.30 -10.40 19.61
N LYS A 249 7.21 -10.57 20.94
CA LYS A 249 6.99 -11.87 21.56
C LYS A 249 5.60 -12.43 21.25
N GLU A 250 4.55 -11.65 21.45
CA GLU A 250 3.16 -12.10 21.20
C GLU A 250 2.90 -12.40 19.72
N LEU A 251 3.53 -11.66 18.82
CA LEU A 251 3.47 -11.90 17.37
C LEU A 251 4.34 -13.09 16.90
N ASN A 252 5.13 -13.69 17.80
CA ASN A 252 6.17 -14.67 17.48
C ASN A 252 7.07 -14.19 16.32
N VAL A 253 7.69 -13.02 16.49
CA VAL A 253 8.58 -12.44 15.49
C VAL A 253 9.93 -13.13 15.53
N ASP A 254 10.29 -13.81 14.45
CA ASP A 254 11.59 -14.48 14.32
C ASP A 254 12.09 -14.52 12.87
N VAL A 255 13.37 -14.83 12.68
CA VAL A 255 13.99 -15.02 11.36
C VAL A 255 13.94 -16.48 10.89
N GLU A 256 13.68 -17.43 11.80
CA GLU A 256 13.67 -18.87 11.52
C GLU A 256 12.47 -19.27 10.66
N ASN A 257 11.38 -18.51 10.77
CA ASN A 257 10.17 -18.62 9.97
C ASN A 257 10.25 -17.86 8.64
N ASN A 258 11.47 -17.55 8.19
CA ASN A 258 11.72 -16.98 6.89
C ASN A 258 12.71 -17.83 6.09
N ARG A 259 12.43 -17.95 4.79
CA ARG A 259 13.32 -18.50 3.78
C ARG A 259 13.44 -17.49 2.65
N ILE A 260 14.67 -17.28 2.17
CA ILE A 260 14.91 -16.47 0.98
C ILE A 260 14.20 -17.18 -0.17
N PRO A 261 13.16 -16.59 -0.78
CA PRO A 261 12.46 -17.23 -1.88
C PRO A 261 13.36 -17.23 -3.12
N GLN A 262 13.15 -18.19 -4.02
CA GLN A 262 13.90 -18.31 -5.30
C GLN A 262 14.01 -16.96 -6.04
N LYS A 263 12.91 -16.20 -6.09
CA LYS A 263 12.85 -14.88 -6.74
C LYS A 263 13.76 -13.81 -6.09
N GLU A 264 14.33 -14.04 -4.92
CA GLU A 264 15.22 -13.08 -4.24
C GLU A 264 16.68 -13.58 -4.15
N GLU A 265 16.98 -14.81 -4.58
CA GLU A 265 18.36 -15.33 -4.60
C GLU A 265 19.26 -14.47 -5.48
N LYS A 266 18.77 -14.08 -6.67
CA LYS A 266 19.49 -13.16 -7.56
C LYS A 266 19.61 -11.74 -7.02
N LEU A 267 18.65 -11.29 -6.23
CA LEU A 267 18.75 -10.00 -5.54
C LEU A 267 19.85 -10.07 -4.47
N ALA A 268 19.88 -11.14 -3.66
CA ALA A 268 20.90 -11.36 -2.64
C ALA A 268 22.32 -11.39 -3.26
N GLU A 269 22.52 -12.24 -4.29
CA GLU A 269 23.76 -12.32 -5.06
C GLU A 269 24.17 -10.96 -5.62
N GLY A 270 23.23 -10.24 -6.24
CA GLY A 270 23.48 -8.93 -6.82
C GLY A 270 23.84 -7.85 -5.79
N LEU A 271 23.23 -7.87 -4.61
CA LEU A 271 23.57 -6.94 -3.52
C LEU A 271 24.99 -7.19 -3.02
N GLU A 272 25.37 -8.45 -2.78
CA GLU A 272 26.73 -8.80 -2.34
C GLU A 272 27.78 -8.40 -3.37
N LEU A 273 27.55 -8.69 -4.66
CA LEU A 273 28.44 -8.30 -5.75
C LEU A 273 28.54 -6.78 -5.92
N ASN A 274 27.54 -6.03 -5.45
CA ASN A 274 27.49 -4.58 -5.45
C ASN A 274 27.99 -3.96 -4.13
N ASP A 275 28.74 -4.71 -3.32
CA ASP A 275 29.28 -4.30 -2.01
C ASP A 275 28.22 -3.82 -1.02
N LEU A 276 27.00 -4.39 -1.08
CA LEU A 276 25.91 -4.15 -0.13
C LEU A 276 25.62 -5.41 0.68
N SER A 277 25.32 -5.22 1.96
CA SER A 277 24.86 -6.29 2.84
C SER A 277 23.35 -6.53 2.67
N TYR A 278 22.91 -7.75 2.97
CA TYR A 278 21.50 -8.07 3.14
C TYR A 278 21.28 -8.88 4.41
N LYS A 279 20.05 -8.81 4.94
CA LYS A 279 19.61 -9.52 6.14
C LYS A 279 18.29 -10.23 5.85
N ILE A 280 18.13 -11.41 6.43
CA ILE A 280 16.86 -12.13 6.42
C ILE A 280 15.85 -11.32 7.23
N ILE A 281 14.68 -11.08 6.63
CA ILE A 281 13.60 -10.33 7.28
C ILE A 281 13.00 -11.18 8.42
N PRO A 282 12.86 -10.65 9.65
CA PRO A 282 12.06 -11.30 10.70
C PRO A 282 10.56 -11.18 10.40
N ARG A 283 9.78 -12.20 10.76
CA ARG A 283 8.36 -12.34 10.34
C ARG A 283 7.45 -12.78 11.48
N ASN A 284 6.19 -12.38 11.40
CA ASN A 284 5.13 -12.73 12.34
C ASN A 284 4.27 -13.89 11.79
N THR A 285 4.89 -15.06 11.57
CA THR A 285 4.18 -16.24 11.07
C THR A 285 4.31 -17.42 12.04
N SER A 286 3.40 -18.38 11.90
CA SER A 286 3.36 -19.57 12.77
C SER A 286 4.47 -20.57 12.43
N ASN A 287 4.92 -20.58 11.17
CA ASN A 287 6.04 -21.36 10.65
C ASN A 287 6.55 -20.76 9.33
N ALA A 288 7.71 -21.22 8.85
CA ALA A 288 8.25 -20.82 7.55
C ALA A 288 7.38 -21.26 6.36
N ASP A 289 6.89 -22.51 6.40
CA ASP A 289 6.21 -23.18 5.28
C ASP A 289 4.95 -22.47 4.82
N CYS A 290 4.26 -21.77 5.74
CA CYS A 290 3.04 -21.10 5.41
C CYS A 290 3.25 -20.07 4.30
N THR A 291 4.39 -19.40 4.26
CA THR A 291 4.59 -18.28 3.34
C THR A 291 5.05 -18.69 1.93
N GLU A 292 5.30 -19.99 1.72
CA GLU A 292 5.72 -20.54 0.43
C GLU A 292 4.68 -20.35 -0.68
N SER A 293 3.41 -20.17 -0.32
CA SER A 293 2.35 -19.90 -1.29
C SER A 293 2.59 -18.60 -2.04
N GLY A 294 3.15 -17.57 -1.38
CA GLY A 294 3.37 -16.25 -1.99
C GLY A 294 2.11 -15.43 -2.20
N PHE A 295 1.02 -15.67 -1.46
CA PHE A 295 -0.26 -14.97 -1.68
C PHE A 295 -0.79 -14.22 -0.45
N SER A 296 0.02 -14.03 0.59
CA SER A 296 -0.43 -13.38 1.84
C SER A 296 -1.04 -12.00 1.64
N THR A 297 -0.60 -11.28 0.60
CA THR A 297 -1.09 -9.93 0.31
C THR A 297 -2.56 -9.89 -0.10
N PHE A 298 -3.17 -11.02 -0.45
CA PHE A 298 -4.56 -11.07 -0.93
C PHE A 298 -5.55 -11.54 0.13
N GLY A 299 -5.13 -11.66 1.38
CA GLY A 299 -5.98 -12.09 2.49
C GLY A 299 -5.64 -13.51 2.92
N ARG A 300 -5.12 -13.62 4.15
CA ARG A 300 -4.76 -14.88 4.76
C ARG A 300 -5.39 -15.00 6.14
N TYR A 301 -6.59 -15.59 6.14
CA TYR A 301 -7.46 -15.76 7.29
C TYR A 301 -7.49 -17.21 7.78
N ASP A 302 -6.52 -18.03 7.37
CA ASP A 302 -6.29 -19.38 7.89
C ASP A 302 -5.44 -19.39 9.17
N GLU A 303 -5.22 -18.21 9.76
CA GLU A 303 -4.44 -18.00 10.98
C GLU A 303 -2.97 -18.43 10.92
N SER A 304 -2.45 -18.71 9.73
CA SER A 304 -1.02 -19.02 9.56
C SER A 304 -0.12 -17.80 9.79
N ILE A 305 -0.64 -16.60 9.50
CA ILE A 305 -0.04 -15.31 9.85
C ILE A 305 -0.55 -14.88 11.22
N ASN A 306 0.35 -14.42 12.08
CA ASN A 306 0.02 -13.83 13.36
C ASN A 306 -0.46 -12.38 13.15
N SER A 307 -1.63 -12.24 12.49
CA SER A 307 -2.33 -10.97 12.31
C SER A 307 -2.89 -10.47 13.63
N THR A 308 -3.36 -9.23 13.68
CA THR A 308 -3.93 -8.70 14.93
C THR A 308 -5.17 -9.46 15.39
N ASN A 309 -5.97 -10.00 14.46
CA ASN A 309 -7.11 -10.84 14.80
C ASN A 309 -6.68 -12.04 15.64
N LYS A 310 -5.76 -12.85 15.11
CA LYS A 310 -5.29 -14.07 15.78
C LYS A 310 -4.63 -13.77 17.13
N VAL A 311 -3.78 -12.74 17.18
CA VAL A 311 -2.94 -12.51 18.36
C VAL A 311 -3.67 -11.77 19.46
N TRP A 312 -4.53 -10.80 19.12
CA TRP A 312 -5.04 -9.86 20.12
C TRP A 312 -6.53 -10.04 20.43
N PHE A 313 -7.36 -10.40 19.46
CA PHE A 313 -8.82 -10.42 19.65
C PHE A 313 -9.50 -11.60 18.97
N SER A 314 -8.86 -12.76 19.01
CA SER A 314 -9.47 -14.03 18.64
C SER A 314 -10.64 -14.37 19.57
N GLU A 315 -11.48 -15.33 19.17
CA GLU A 315 -12.72 -15.65 19.89
C GLU A 315 -12.49 -16.14 21.34
N ASP A 316 -11.28 -16.61 21.66
CA ASP A 316 -10.87 -16.99 23.02
C ASP A 316 -10.38 -15.82 23.89
N LYS A 317 -10.07 -14.66 23.28
CA LYS A 317 -9.53 -13.47 23.95
C LYS A 317 -10.51 -12.31 24.02
N PHE A 318 -11.53 -12.32 23.17
CA PHE A 318 -12.46 -11.21 23.03
C PHE A 318 -13.86 -11.75 22.72
N GLU A 319 -14.86 -11.22 23.42
CA GLU A 319 -16.26 -11.62 23.24
C GLU A 319 -16.69 -11.38 21.78
N PRO A 320 -17.02 -12.42 20.99
CA PRO A 320 -17.33 -12.27 19.57
C PRO A 320 -18.51 -11.33 19.29
N GLU A 321 -19.46 -11.21 20.23
CA GLU A 321 -20.61 -10.30 20.17
C GLU A 321 -20.21 -8.82 20.24
N ASN A 322 -18.97 -8.52 20.66
CA ASN A 322 -18.43 -7.17 20.72
C ASN A 322 -17.51 -6.83 19.54
N VAL A 323 -17.43 -7.71 18.53
CA VAL A 323 -16.70 -7.45 17.28
C VAL A 323 -17.69 -7.17 16.15
N PHE A 324 -17.81 -5.90 15.77
CA PHE A 324 -18.75 -5.40 14.76
C PHE A 324 -18.03 -5.23 13.41
N SER A 325 -18.03 -6.26 12.56
CA SER A 325 -17.54 -6.16 11.17
C SER A 325 -18.56 -5.46 10.26
N ASP A 326 -18.16 -5.13 9.03
CA ASP A 326 -19.03 -4.45 8.05
C ASP A 326 -19.68 -3.16 8.59
N THR A 327 -18.98 -2.53 9.53
CA THR A 327 -19.49 -1.44 10.38
C THR A 327 -18.56 -0.24 10.28
N ASN A 328 -19.01 0.76 9.52
CA ASN A 328 -18.23 1.95 9.23
C ASN A 328 -18.58 3.09 10.19
N ILE A 329 -17.57 3.67 10.85
CA ILE A 329 -17.76 4.85 11.68
C ILE A 329 -17.56 6.10 10.83
N ARG A 330 -18.60 6.94 10.73
CA ARG A 330 -18.58 8.16 9.91
C ARG A 330 -18.04 9.36 10.67
N SER A 331 -18.45 9.52 11.92
CA SER A 331 -18.14 10.69 12.75
C SER A 331 -18.47 10.42 14.21
N LEU A 332 -18.13 11.36 15.07
CA LEU A 332 -18.40 11.41 16.50
C LEU A 332 -19.34 12.59 16.79
N ASP A 333 -20.28 12.41 17.71
CA ASP A 333 -21.07 13.51 18.26
C ASP A 333 -20.30 14.11 19.46
N ILE A 334 -19.71 15.29 19.26
CA ILE A 334 -18.87 15.97 20.25
C ILE A 334 -19.67 17.06 20.98
N SER A 335 -19.67 17.02 22.31
CA SER A 335 -20.28 18.02 23.18
C SER A 335 -19.39 18.32 24.38
N ASN A 336 -19.17 19.60 24.69
CA ASN A 336 -18.37 20.06 25.84
C ASN A 336 -17.00 19.38 25.96
N GLY A 337 -16.29 19.22 24.84
CA GLY A 337 -14.96 18.58 24.83
C GLY A 337 -14.99 17.06 25.01
N LYS A 338 -16.14 16.39 24.81
CA LYS A 338 -16.25 14.93 24.90
C LYS A 338 -17.00 14.36 23.70
N ALA A 339 -16.52 13.23 23.18
CA ALA A 339 -17.31 12.41 22.28
C ALA A 339 -18.39 11.70 23.12
N THR A 340 -19.65 11.91 22.77
CA THR A 340 -20.79 11.31 23.47
C THR A 340 -21.36 10.11 22.73
N HIS A 341 -21.26 10.11 21.40
CA HIS A 341 -21.72 9.02 20.55
C HIS A 341 -20.80 8.82 19.35
N ILE A 342 -20.77 7.59 18.84
CA ILE A 342 -20.24 7.26 17.51
C ILE A 342 -21.40 7.13 16.52
N ASN A 343 -21.25 7.72 15.34
CA ASN A 343 -22.20 7.60 14.22
C ASN A 343 -21.79 6.42 13.35
N VAL A 344 -22.59 5.36 13.41
CA VAL A 344 -22.28 4.05 12.84
C VAL A 344 -23.13 3.83 11.59
N GLU A 345 -22.52 3.26 10.54
CA GLU A 345 -23.23 2.71 9.40
C GLU A 345 -22.90 1.23 9.28
N ASN A 346 -23.90 0.37 9.49
CA ASN A 346 -23.78 -1.09 9.35
C ASN A 346 -24.76 -1.56 8.28
N ASN A 347 -24.27 -2.26 7.25
CA ASN A 347 -25.09 -2.79 6.15
C ASN A 347 -26.05 -1.74 5.51
N GLY A 348 -25.62 -0.48 5.43
CA GLY A 348 -26.40 0.63 4.88
C GLY A 348 -27.43 1.25 5.84
N VAL A 349 -27.51 0.77 7.08
CA VAL A 349 -28.37 1.31 8.14
C VAL A 349 -27.55 2.19 9.08
N SER A 350 -28.07 3.35 9.43
CA SER A 350 -27.42 4.29 10.35
C SER A 350 -27.86 4.05 11.79
N HIS A 351 -26.88 4.00 12.71
CA HIS A 351 -27.08 3.86 14.14
C HIS A 351 -26.29 4.95 14.90
N LYS A 352 -26.70 5.21 16.14
CA LYS A 352 -25.93 6.00 17.10
C LYS A 352 -25.68 5.15 18.33
N VAL A 353 -24.42 5.07 18.76
CA VAL A 353 -24.02 4.31 19.93
C VAL A 353 -23.41 5.27 20.93
N ALA A 354 -23.97 5.34 22.13
CA ALA A 354 -23.41 6.14 23.22
C ALA A 354 -22.07 5.55 23.69
N VAL A 355 -21.10 6.39 24.02
CA VAL A 355 -19.73 5.98 24.39
C VAL A 355 -19.20 6.77 25.57
N GLU A 356 -18.41 6.12 26.42
CA GLU A 356 -17.65 6.81 27.48
C GLU A 356 -16.24 7.18 27.02
N LYS A 357 -15.60 6.33 26.21
CA LYS A 357 -14.30 6.61 25.57
C LYS A 357 -14.28 6.14 24.11
N VAL A 358 -13.49 6.82 23.30
CA VAL A 358 -13.26 6.48 21.89
C VAL A 358 -11.77 6.30 21.64
N ILE A 359 -11.39 5.16 21.08
CA ILE A 359 -10.04 4.86 20.64
C ILE A 359 -10.05 4.77 19.10
N LEU A 360 -9.46 5.77 18.44
CA LEU A 360 -9.33 5.81 17.00
C LEU A 360 -8.11 5.00 16.56
N ALA A 361 -8.35 4.00 15.72
CA ALA A 361 -7.34 3.15 15.12
C ALA A 361 -7.65 2.83 13.63
N ALA A 362 -8.31 3.77 12.94
CA ALA A 362 -8.75 3.60 11.54
C ALA A 362 -7.63 3.83 10.51
N GLY A 363 -6.40 4.08 10.96
CA GLY A 363 -5.22 4.31 10.15
C GLY A 363 -5.12 5.74 9.63
N SER A 364 -3.93 6.11 9.15
CA SER A 364 -3.61 7.48 8.73
C SER A 364 -4.48 8.05 7.61
N LEU A 365 -5.16 7.20 6.83
CA LEU A 365 -6.07 7.66 5.80
C LEU A 365 -7.50 7.93 6.29
N ASN A 366 -7.95 7.30 7.37
CA ASN A 366 -9.37 7.34 7.78
C ASN A 366 -9.57 7.97 9.17
N THR A 367 -8.66 7.81 10.12
CA THR A 367 -8.68 8.51 11.41
C THR A 367 -8.88 10.03 11.28
N PRO A 368 -8.11 10.77 10.44
CA PRO A 368 -8.34 12.20 10.28
C PRO A 368 -9.68 12.53 9.60
N LYS A 369 -10.21 11.65 8.75
CA LYS A 369 -11.52 11.87 8.10
C LYS A 369 -12.65 11.81 9.14
N ILE A 370 -12.61 10.82 10.02
CA ILE A 370 -13.60 10.68 11.12
C ILE A 370 -13.60 11.94 11.97
N LEU A 371 -12.43 12.43 12.39
CA LEU A 371 -12.34 13.65 13.20
C LEU A 371 -12.83 14.91 12.45
N LEU A 372 -12.46 15.08 11.17
CA LEU A 372 -12.94 16.18 10.34
C LEU A 372 -14.47 16.16 10.17
N ASP A 373 -15.03 14.98 9.91
CA ASP A 373 -16.47 14.78 9.74
C ASP A 373 -17.23 14.89 11.08
N SER A 374 -16.52 14.78 12.20
CA SER A 374 -17.02 15.10 13.55
C SER A 374 -17.01 16.60 13.88
N GLY A 375 -16.51 17.44 12.97
CA GLY A 375 -16.35 18.87 13.17
C GLY A 375 -15.17 19.26 14.07
N TYR A 376 -14.28 18.33 14.41
CA TYR A 376 -13.07 18.63 15.18
C TYR A 376 -12.10 19.48 14.33
N LYS A 377 -11.51 20.50 14.96
CA LYS A 377 -10.66 21.49 14.29
C LYS A 377 -9.29 21.54 14.93
N ASN A 378 -8.28 21.14 14.17
CA ASN A 378 -6.87 21.28 14.51
C ASN A 378 -6.08 21.57 13.23
N LYS A 379 -5.11 22.50 13.27
CA LYS A 379 -4.34 22.93 12.09
C LYS A 379 -3.41 21.85 11.53
N GLN A 380 -3.09 20.82 12.32
CA GLN A 380 -2.21 19.71 11.94
C GLN A 380 -2.99 18.48 11.46
N LEU A 381 -4.30 18.44 11.71
CA LEU A 381 -5.14 17.29 11.37
C LEU A 381 -5.18 17.04 9.86
N GLY A 382 -4.80 15.84 9.46
CA GLY A 382 -4.72 15.43 8.06
C GLY A 382 -3.50 15.99 7.32
N HIS A 383 -2.58 16.68 7.99
CA HIS A 383 -1.29 17.10 7.43
C HIS A 383 -0.18 16.14 7.83
N ASN A 384 1.02 16.30 7.25
CA ASN A 384 2.20 15.48 7.57
C ASN A 384 2.05 13.99 7.19
N LEU A 385 1.23 13.68 6.17
CA LEU A 385 1.15 12.32 5.64
C LEU A 385 2.54 11.88 5.17
N LYS A 386 3.08 10.85 5.80
CA LYS A 386 4.27 10.12 5.36
C LYS A 386 3.87 8.83 4.68
N LEU A 387 4.60 8.46 3.64
CA LEU A 387 4.21 7.34 2.78
C LEU A 387 5.27 6.26 2.64
N HIS A 388 6.53 6.52 2.99
CA HIS A 388 7.63 5.71 2.47
C HIS A 388 7.48 5.45 0.96
N PRO A 389 7.62 6.46 0.08
CA PRO A 389 7.37 6.28 -1.34
C PRO A 389 8.31 5.21 -1.90
N VAL A 390 7.72 4.24 -2.59
CA VAL A 390 8.39 3.06 -3.12
C VAL A 390 8.42 3.09 -4.63
N SER A 391 9.57 2.80 -5.23
CA SER A 391 9.70 2.39 -6.64
C SER A 391 10.53 1.11 -6.76
N GLY A 392 10.70 0.58 -7.96
CA GLY A 392 11.31 -0.74 -8.12
C GLY A 392 12.00 -0.99 -9.45
N VAL A 393 12.88 -2.00 -9.43
CA VAL A 393 13.65 -2.49 -10.56
C VAL A 393 13.38 -3.97 -10.70
N ALA A 394 13.12 -4.42 -11.93
CA ALA A 394 12.96 -5.82 -12.27
C ALA A 394 14.06 -6.27 -13.22
N GLY A 395 14.63 -7.46 -12.99
CA GLY A 395 15.61 -8.11 -13.86
C GLY A 395 15.06 -9.42 -14.40
N LYS A 396 15.30 -9.71 -15.68
CA LYS A 396 15.02 -11.00 -16.30
C LYS A 396 16.29 -11.84 -16.31
N PHE A 397 16.19 -13.09 -15.87
CA PHE A 397 17.31 -14.02 -15.80
C PHE A 397 17.14 -15.20 -16.76
N SER A 398 18.21 -15.96 -16.99
CA SER A 398 18.15 -17.20 -17.77
C SER A 398 17.42 -18.32 -17.03
N GLU A 399 17.52 -18.33 -15.71
CA GLU A 399 16.91 -19.30 -14.81
C GLU A 399 15.51 -18.84 -14.39
N GLU A 400 14.60 -19.79 -14.26
CA GLU A 400 13.25 -19.51 -13.77
C GLU A 400 13.31 -18.89 -12.35
N GLN A 401 12.47 -17.89 -12.09
CA GLN A 401 12.43 -17.13 -10.83
C GLN A 401 11.11 -17.30 -10.07
N LYS A 402 10.00 -17.55 -10.78
CA LYS A 402 8.63 -17.61 -10.22
C LYS A 402 8.30 -16.40 -9.33
N PRO A 403 8.22 -15.18 -9.87
CA PRO A 403 8.12 -13.94 -9.09
C PRO A 403 6.90 -13.79 -8.17
N TRP A 404 5.92 -14.69 -8.25
CA TRP A 404 4.73 -14.75 -7.39
C TRP A 404 4.86 -15.73 -6.22
N ALA A 405 5.84 -16.64 -6.25
CA ALA A 405 5.94 -17.77 -5.32
C ALA A 405 6.90 -17.48 -4.16
N GLY A 406 6.80 -18.27 -3.09
CA GLY A 406 7.62 -18.12 -1.91
C GLY A 406 7.23 -16.91 -1.05
N THR A 407 7.89 -16.76 0.08
CA THR A 407 7.81 -15.57 0.95
C THR A 407 7.67 -14.26 0.18
N MET A 408 6.71 -13.39 0.53
CA MET A 408 6.50 -12.11 -0.17
C MET A 408 7.73 -11.19 -0.17
N GLN A 409 8.43 -11.10 0.97
CA GLN A 409 9.71 -10.39 1.11
C GLN A 409 10.63 -11.19 2.02
N GLY A 410 11.72 -11.72 1.48
CA GLY A 410 12.66 -12.60 2.17
C GLY A 410 13.83 -11.83 2.79
N ILE A 411 14.37 -10.85 2.07
CA ILE A 411 15.55 -10.09 2.47
C ILE A 411 15.33 -8.58 2.41
N HIS A 412 16.14 -7.86 3.19
CA HIS A 412 16.29 -6.42 3.09
C HIS A 412 17.76 -6.00 3.24
N SER A 413 18.10 -4.83 2.73
CA SER A 413 19.35 -4.11 3.00
C SER A 413 19.03 -2.76 3.64
N ASP A 414 19.66 -2.49 4.78
CA ASP A 414 19.53 -1.25 5.55
C ASP A 414 20.81 -0.40 5.55
N ASP A 415 21.82 -0.77 4.76
CA ASP A 415 23.11 -0.07 4.66
C ASP A 415 22.98 1.43 4.40
N ASN A 416 21.96 1.80 3.62
CA ASN A 416 21.67 3.18 3.22
C ASN A 416 20.45 3.77 3.92
N LEU A 417 19.94 3.17 5.00
CA LEU A 417 18.78 3.70 5.74
C LEU A 417 19.05 5.10 6.32
N PHE A 418 20.31 5.38 6.69
CA PHE A 418 20.76 6.66 7.23
C PHE A 418 21.81 7.34 6.34
N ARG A 419 21.66 7.20 5.01
CA ARG A 419 22.59 7.75 4.01
C ARG A 419 22.88 9.23 4.20
N LYS A 420 21.88 10.06 4.52
CA LYS A 420 22.04 11.51 4.65
C LYS A 420 21.06 12.11 5.66
N ASP A 421 21.55 12.94 6.57
CA ASP A 421 20.74 13.71 7.54
C ASP A 421 19.76 12.85 8.38
N ASN A 422 20.11 11.59 8.69
CA ASN A 422 19.23 10.60 9.35
C ASN A 422 18.05 10.07 8.49
N TYR A 423 18.16 10.23 7.18
CA TYR A 423 17.23 9.70 6.17
C TYR A 423 17.99 8.92 5.10
N GLY A 424 17.25 8.18 4.28
CA GLY A 424 17.83 7.24 3.32
C GLY A 424 16.76 6.29 2.78
N TYR A 425 17.12 5.03 2.59
CA TYR A 425 16.20 4.02 2.06
C TYR A 425 16.55 2.59 2.50
N LEU A 426 15.57 1.70 2.40
CA LEU A 426 15.76 0.25 2.42
C LEU A 426 15.68 -0.31 1.00
N LEU A 427 16.46 -1.35 0.74
CA LEU A 427 16.22 -2.24 -0.41
C LEU A 427 15.53 -3.49 0.09
N GLU A 428 14.48 -3.93 -0.59
CA GLU A 428 13.74 -5.14 -0.21
C GLU A 428 13.36 -5.94 -1.46
N GLY A 429 13.06 -7.24 -1.27
CA GLY A 429 12.47 -8.06 -2.32
C GLY A 429 11.15 -7.48 -2.84
N LEU A 430 10.90 -7.63 -4.14
CA LEU A 430 9.64 -7.24 -4.78
C LEU A 430 8.85 -8.49 -5.19
N PRO A 431 7.71 -8.79 -4.54
CA PRO A 431 6.74 -9.69 -5.14
C PRO A 431 6.18 -9.06 -6.42
N MET A 432 6.14 -9.81 -7.52
CA MET A 432 5.68 -9.28 -8.81
C MET A 432 4.49 -10.04 -9.38
N HIS A 433 3.46 -10.25 -8.55
CA HIS A 433 2.16 -10.74 -8.99
C HIS A 433 1.61 -9.92 -10.17
N PRO A 434 0.95 -10.54 -11.17
CA PRO A 434 0.46 -9.84 -12.37
C PRO A 434 -0.27 -8.52 -12.13
N SER A 435 -1.14 -8.42 -11.11
CA SER A 435 -1.87 -7.17 -10.84
C SER A 435 -1.00 -6.05 -10.26
N LEU A 436 0.21 -6.36 -9.80
CA LEU A 436 1.21 -5.39 -9.38
C LEU A 436 2.25 -5.15 -10.49
N PHE A 437 2.71 -6.22 -11.14
CA PHE A 437 3.76 -6.17 -12.17
C PHE A 437 3.34 -5.36 -13.40
N PHE A 438 2.21 -5.67 -14.04
CA PHE A 438 1.84 -5.01 -15.30
C PHE A 438 1.57 -3.50 -15.17
N PRO A 439 0.93 -3.01 -14.09
CA PRO A 439 0.77 -1.57 -13.89
C PRO A 439 2.08 -0.85 -13.53
N PHE A 440 3.02 -1.52 -12.86
CA PHE A 440 4.27 -0.91 -12.37
C PHE A 440 5.43 -1.01 -13.37
N PHE A 441 5.40 -2.01 -14.26
CA PHE A 441 6.35 -2.22 -15.34
C PHE A 441 5.64 -2.39 -16.69
N PRO A 442 4.82 -1.41 -17.14
CA PRO A 442 4.11 -1.54 -18.39
C PRO A 442 5.10 -1.65 -19.57
N ASN A 443 5.02 -2.73 -20.35
CA ASN A 443 5.88 -2.94 -21.51
C ASN A 443 5.07 -3.00 -22.80
N ASN A 444 5.13 -1.91 -23.57
CA ASN A 444 4.52 -1.81 -24.90
C ASN A 444 5.58 -1.67 -26.01
N ASN A 445 6.85 -1.95 -25.69
CA ASN A 445 7.96 -1.88 -26.65
C ASN A 445 8.22 -3.24 -27.28
N ASP A 446 8.08 -4.31 -26.49
CA ASP A 446 8.30 -5.68 -26.94
C ASP A 446 7.00 -6.30 -27.46
N LYS A 447 7.14 -7.43 -28.17
CA LYS A 447 5.97 -8.23 -28.51
C LYS A 447 5.36 -8.77 -27.22
N PHE A 448 4.03 -8.75 -27.17
CA PHE A 448 3.31 -9.18 -25.98
C PHE A 448 3.61 -10.64 -25.62
N ASP A 449 3.65 -11.56 -26.59
CA ASP A 449 3.98 -12.98 -26.33
C ASP A 449 5.36 -13.12 -25.68
N ASP A 450 6.40 -12.54 -26.28
CA ASP A 450 7.77 -12.61 -25.74
C ASP A 450 7.85 -12.09 -24.29
N PHE A 451 7.15 -10.99 -23.98
CA PHE A 451 7.15 -10.42 -22.64
C PHE A 451 6.41 -11.30 -21.64
N ILE A 452 5.22 -11.79 -22.00
CA ILE A 452 4.38 -12.61 -21.14
C ILE A 452 4.97 -14.00 -20.91
N GLU A 453 5.48 -14.65 -21.95
CA GLU A 453 6.17 -15.94 -21.83
C GLU A 453 7.42 -15.82 -20.95
N SER A 454 8.08 -14.65 -20.97
CA SER A 454 9.25 -14.40 -20.12
C SER A 454 8.91 -14.14 -18.65
N TYR A 455 7.64 -13.90 -18.28
CA TYR A 455 7.22 -13.44 -16.95
C TYR A 455 7.83 -14.27 -15.81
N LYS A 456 7.85 -15.60 -15.94
CA LYS A 456 8.37 -16.50 -14.90
C LYS A 456 9.88 -16.41 -14.65
N TYR A 457 10.61 -15.70 -15.50
CA TYR A 457 12.06 -15.47 -15.40
C TYR A 457 12.40 -14.11 -14.79
N TRP A 458 11.41 -13.29 -14.44
CA TRP A 458 11.64 -11.99 -13.82
C TRP A 458 11.77 -12.13 -12.30
N SER A 459 12.70 -11.38 -11.73
CA SER A 459 12.86 -11.09 -10.31
C SER A 459 12.98 -9.58 -10.12
N GLY A 460 12.80 -9.04 -8.91
CA GLY A 460 12.93 -7.62 -8.68
C GLY A 460 13.15 -7.24 -7.22
N GLY A 461 13.49 -5.97 -7.04
CA GLY A 461 13.60 -5.33 -5.74
C GLY A 461 12.93 -3.97 -5.73
N ILE A 462 12.62 -3.49 -4.53
CA ILE A 462 12.08 -2.16 -4.29
C ILE A 462 13.06 -1.29 -3.52
N VAL A 463 12.94 0.02 -3.75
CA VAL A 463 13.55 1.06 -2.92
C VAL A 463 12.45 1.68 -2.08
N LEU A 464 12.49 1.44 -0.78
CA LEU A 464 11.59 2.05 0.20
C LEU A 464 12.29 3.27 0.79
N THR A 465 11.84 4.47 0.41
CA THR A 465 12.47 5.72 0.84
C THR A 465 11.97 6.14 2.22
N SER A 466 12.86 6.40 3.17
CA SER A 466 12.51 7.03 4.44
C SER A 466 12.28 8.52 4.20
N ASP A 467 11.01 8.95 4.09
CA ASP A 467 10.65 10.25 3.52
C ASP A 467 10.65 11.43 4.49
N THR A 468 11.33 12.51 4.09
CA THR A 468 11.15 13.87 4.62
C THR A 468 9.93 14.56 4.00
N SER A 469 9.54 14.13 2.81
CA SER A 469 8.37 14.56 2.04
C SER A 469 7.10 14.41 2.85
N SER A 470 6.10 15.22 2.50
CA SER A 470 4.88 15.33 3.29
C SER A 470 3.69 15.49 2.36
N GLY A 471 2.61 14.79 2.70
CA GLY A 471 1.30 14.97 2.10
C GLY A 471 0.30 15.61 3.04
N SER A 472 -0.90 15.83 2.51
CA SER A 472 -2.03 16.33 3.28
C SER A 472 -3.35 15.91 2.68
N ILE A 473 -4.37 15.86 3.54
CA ILE A 473 -5.76 15.70 3.14
C ILE A 473 -6.22 16.93 2.36
N ILE A 474 -6.93 16.71 1.26
CA ILE A 474 -7.69 17.74 0.57
C ILE A 474 -9.12 17.59 1.09
N ASN A 475 -9.46 18.40 2.09
CA ASN A 475 -10.77 18.38 2.71
C ASN A 475 -11.82 18.91 1.72
N LYS A 476 -12.64 18.00 1.18
CA LYS A 476 -13.76 18.29 0.30
C LYS A 476 -14.93 17.40 0.68
N ASN A 477 -16.07 17.99 0.99
CA ASN A 477 -17.32 17.24 1.09
C ASN A 477 -17.82 16.92 -0.34
N PRO A 478 -18.23 15.67 -0.68
CA PRO A 478 -18.46 14.52 0.20
C PRO A 478 -17.30 13.53 0.31
N GLN A 479 -16.12 13.84 -0.22
CA GLN A 479 -15.00 12.90 -0.22
C GLN A 479 -13.65 13.59 0.05
N HIS A 480 -13.02 13.19 1.14
CA HIS A 480 -11.64 13.56 1.45
C HIS A 480 -10.67 12.84 0.52
N LEU A 481 -9.83 13.62 -0.16
CA LEU A 481 -8.78 13.13 -1.05
C LEU A 481 -7.41 13.35 -0.40
N TRP A 482 -6.36 12.80 -0.98
CA TRP A 482 -4.99 12.93 -0.47
C TRP A 482 -4.08 13.56 -1.52
N ASP A 483 -3.22 14.47 -1.09
CA ASP A 483 -2.08 14.96 -1.87
C ASP A 483 -0.77 14.52 -1.22
N TYR A 484 0.27 14.38 -2.02
CA TYR A 484 1.63 14.10 -1.58
C TYR A 484 2.62 14.67 -2.58
N ASN A 485 3.73 15.24 -2.12
CA ASN A 485 4.75 15.80 -3.00
C ASN A 485 6.11 15.23 -2.61
N LEU A 486 6.70 14.42 -3.49
CA LEU A 486 8.08 13.97 -3.36
C LEU A 486 9.00 15.17 -3.57
N ASN A 487 9.80 15.51 -2.58
CA ASN A 487 10.80 16.58 -2.67
C ASN A 487 12.09 16.06 -3.32
N ASP A 488 13.00 16.98 -3.67
CA ASP A 488 14.24 16.60 -4.36
C ASP A 488 15.23 15.82 -3.47
N PHE A 489 15.16 16.01 -2.15
CA PHE A 489 16.02 15.29 -1.21
C PHE A 489 15.66 13.80 -1.17
N ASP A 490 14.37 13.48 -1.05
CA ASP A 490 13.90 12.10 -1.07
C ASP A 490 14.00 11.50 -2.47
N HIS A 491 13.82 12.30 -3.53
CA HIS A 491 14.08 11.85 -4.90
C HIS A 491 15.53 11.44 -5.10
N ASP A 492 16.51 12.18 -4.54
CA ASP A 492 17.93 11.79 -4.58
C ASP A 492 18.18 10.44 -3.89
N ASN A 493 17.60 10.24 -2.70
CA ASN A 493 17.69 8.95 -1.99
C ASN A 493 17.04 7.82 -2.80
N LEU A 494 15.84 8.04 -3.34
CA LEU A 494 15.15 7.08 -4.19
C LEU A 494 16.04 6.72 -5.39
N MET A 495 16.56 7.72 -6.11
CA MET A 495 17.36 7.48 -7.31
C MET A 495 18.66 6.75 -7.01
N HIS A 496 19.31 7.06 -5.89
CA HIS A 496 20.48 6.32 -5.43
C HIS A 496 20.15 4.83 -5.19
N GLY A 497 19.02 4.53 -4.56
CA GLY A 497 18.55 3.15 -4.40
C GLY A 497 18.23 2.48 -5.74
N MET A 498 17.63 3.20 -6.69
CA MET A 498 17.34 2.64 -8.03
C MET A 498 18.64 2.28 -8.77
N GLU A 499 19.68 3.12 -8.67
CA GLU A 499 21.01 2.82 -9.20
C GLU A 499 21.58 1.56 -8.55
N SER A 500 21.50 1.42 -7.23
CA SER A 500 21.94 0.22 -6.52
C SER A 500 21.23 -1.04 -7.02
N LEU A 501 19.90 -1.00 -7.23
CA LEU A 501 19.16 -2.16 -7.73
C LEU A 501 19.45 -2.49 -9.19
N VAL A 502 19.64 -1.48 -10.05
CA VAL A 502 20.05 -1.71 -11.45
C VAL A 502 21.42 -2.38 -11.49
N ARG A 503 22.39 -1.89 -10.70
CA ARG A 503 23.72 -2.50 -10.58
C ARG A 503 23.63 -3.93 -10.04
N ALA A 504 22.88 -4.16 -8.97
CA ALA A 504 22.69 -5.49 -8.39
C ALA A 504 22.13 -6.49 -9.40
N ASN A 505 21.06 -6.14 -10.12
CA ASN A 505 20.48 -7.02 -11.16
C ASN A 505 21.48 -7.29 -12.30
N TYR A 506 22.22 -6.28 -12.75
CA TYR A 506 23.24 -6.45 -13.78
C TYR A 506 24.35 -7.41 -13.34
N LEU A 507 24.87 -7.22 -12.12
CA LEU A 507 25.96 -8.03 -11.56
C LEU A 507 25.52 -9.48 -11.31
N ALA A 508 24.27 -9.70 -10.89
CA ALA A 508 23.67 -11.03 -10.76
C ALA A 508 23.38 -11.73 -12.11
N GLY A 509 23.68 -11.08 -13.23
CA GLY A 509 23.62 -11.66 -14.57
C GLY A 509 22.31 -11.46 -15.33
N ALA A 510 21.49 -10.46 -14.98
CA ALA A 510 20.25 -10.18 -15.70
C ALA A 510 20.50 -9.94 -17.21
N GLU A 511 19.63 -10.51 -18.04
CA GLU A 511 19.63 -10.32 -19.50
C GLU A 511 18.86 -9.05 -19.91
N GLU A 512 17.87 -8.67 -19.11
CA GLU A 512 17.05 -7.47 -19.30
C GLU A 512 16.78 -6.82 -17.95
N ILE A 513 16.74 -5.49 -17.89
CA ILE A 513 16.48 -4.72 -16.66
C ILE A 513 15.44 -3.64 -16.95
N MET A 514 14.38 -3.61 -16.16
CA MET A 514 13.30 -2.62 -16.22
C MET A 514 13.29 -1.76 -14.96
N VAL A 515 13.10 -0.45 -15.14
CA VAL A 515 12.96 0.53 -14.05
C VAL A 515 11.53 1.08 -14.10
N ALA A 516 10.83 1.12 -12.96
CA ALA A 516 9.43 1.52 -12.84
C ALA A 516 9.20 3.03 -13.10
N THR A 517 9.38 3.45 -14.35
CA THR A 517 9.21 4.82 -14.85
C THR A 517 8.05 4.90 -15.85
N SER A 518 7.68 6.11 -16.24
CA SER A 518 6.74 6.35 -17.35
C SER A 518 7.36 7.25 -18.43
N PRO A 519 7.68 6.73 -19.63
CA PRO A 519 7.60 5.31 -20.02
C PRO A 519 8.60 4.45 -19.23
N THR A 520 8.34 3.14 -19.14
CA THR A 520 9.25 2.18 -18.51
C THR A 520 10.60 2.21 -19.22
N MET A 521 11.67 2.46 -18.47
CA MET A 521 13.03 2.34 -18.95
C MET A 521 13.40 0.86 -18.98
N HIS A 522 14.08 0.45 -20.05
CA HIS A 522 14.36 -0.95 -20.33
C HIS A 522 15.74 -1.07 -20.96
N TRP A 523 16.66 -1.70 -20.24
CA TRP A 523 17.96 -2.11 -20.74
C TRP A 523 17.92 -3.59 -21.16
N LYS A 524 18.60 -3.94 -22.24
CA LYS A 524 18.75 -5.33 -22.68
C LYS A 524 20.22 -5.61 -22.98
N LYS A 525 20.72 -6.75 -22.53
CA LYS A 525 22.07 -7.23 -22.85
C LYS A 525 22.30 -7.42 -24.36
N SER A 526 21.23 -7.74 -25.09
CA SER A 526 21.24 -7.84 -26.56
C SER A 526 21.21 -6.49 -27.27
N SER A 527 20.96 -5.40 -26.55
CA SER A 527 21.09 -4.05 -27.09
C SER A 527 22.57 -3.62 -27.10
N ASN A 528 22.91 -2.65 -27.94
CA ASN A 528 24.25 -2.05 -27.96
C ASN A 528 24.45 -0.98 -26.86
N GLU A 529 23.52 -0.86 -25.89
CA GLU A 529 23.61 0.10 -24.80
C GLU A 529 24.47 -0.45 -23.66
N ASP A 530 25.54 0.26 -23.33
CA ASP A 530 26.37 -0.05 -22.17
C ASP A 530 25.60 0.20 -20.87
N ILE A 531 25.83 -0.64 -19.85
CA ILE A 531 25.11 -0.54 -18.58
C ILE A 531 25.37 0.79 -17.85
N GLU A 532 26.58 1.36 -17.96
CA GLU A 532 26.89 2.66 -17.35
C GLU A 532 26.16 3.80 -18.09
N GLU A 533 25.95 3.68 -19.40
CA GLU A 533 25.11 4.63 -20.13
C GLU A 533 23.66 4.56 -19.62
N PHE A 534 23.13 3.35 -19.41
CA PHE A 534 21.79 3.16 -18.87
C PHE A 534 21.66 3.71 -17.44
N LEU A 535 22.62 3.43 -16.57
CA LEU A 535 22.67 3.97 -15.20
C LEU A 535 22.72 5.49 -15.18
N ASN A 536 23.48 6.12 -16.06
CA ASN A 536 23.49 7.58 -16.21
C ASN A 536 22.11 8.13 -16.62
N LYS A 537 21.36 7.41 -17.46
CA LYS A 537 19.98 7.77 -17.81
C LYS A 537 19.04 7.63 -16.62
N VAL A 538 19.20 6.56 -15.82
CA VAL A 538 18.42 6.34 -14.59
C VAL A 538 18.67 7.51 -13.62
N LYS A 539 19.94 7.82 -13.32
CA LYS A 539 20.34 8.95 -12.49
C LYS A 539 19.77 10.30 -12.95
N ALA A 540 19.64 10.49 -14.26
CA ALA A 540 19.14 11.72 -14.86
C ALA A 540 17.60 11.87 -14.81
N ILE A 541 16.88 10.88 -14.27
CA ILE A 541 15.42 10.99 -14.09
C ILE A 541 15.11 12.17 -13.18
N LYS A 542 14.34 13.11 -13.70
CA LYS A 542 13.94 14.33 -12.97
C LYS A 542 12.78 14.03 -12.03
N ASN A 543 12.79 14.66 -10.85
CA ASN A 543 11.65 14.74 -9.96
C ASN A 543 10.51 15.54 -10.60
N GLN A 544 9.69 14.88 -11.40
CA GLN A 544 8.56 15.48 -12.09
C GLN A 544 7.37 14.51 -12.04
N PRO A 545 6.12 15.04 -11.97
CA PRO A 545 4.94 14.20 -12.02
C PRO A 545 4.94 13.27 -13.24
N PHE A 546 4.53 12.03 -12.99
CA PHE A 546 4.41 10.95 -13.97
C PHE A 546 5.74 10.49 -14.60
N ARG A 547 6.90 10.78 -14.00
CA ARG A 547 8.17 10.22 -14.47
C ARG A 547 8.52 8.92 -13.75
N MET A 548 8.32 8.90 -12.43
CA MET A 548 8.44 7.72 -11.59
C MET A 548 7.05 7.16 -11.31
N LEU A 549 6.95 5.83 -11.27
CA LEU A 549 5.78 5.14 -10.73
C LEU A 549 6.06 4.85 -9.25
N LEU A 550 5.22 5.40 -8.38
CA LEU A 550 5.37 5.30 -6.93
C LEU A 550 4.18 4.60 -6.31
N GLY A 551 4.47 3.75 -5.32
CA GLY A 551 3.47 3.10 -4.47
C GLY A 551 3.76 3.33 -2.99
N SER A 552 2.77 3.04 -2.15
CA SER A 552 2.91 3.04 -0.70
C SER A 552 1.86 2.14 -0.06
N ALA A 553 2.33 1.28 0.86
CA ALA A 553 1.51 0.58 1.84
C ALA A 553 1.68 1.13 3.27
N HIS A 554 2.45 2.22 3.44
CA HIS A 554 2.92 2.73 4.72
C HIS A 554 2.43 4.15 4.97
N GLN A 555 1.13 4.32 5.26
CA GLN A 555 0.57 5.64 5.53
C GLN A 555 0.68 5.99 7.02
N MET A 556 1.33 7.11 7.34
CA MET A 556 1.68 7.52 8.72
C MET A 556 1.50 9.04 8.93
N GLY A 557 1.43 9.47 10.19
CA GLY A 557 1.69 10.87 10.62
C GLY A 557 0.55 11.88 10.48
N THR A 558 -0.63 11.49 10.02
CA THR A 558 -1.74 12.44 9.71
C THR A 558 -2.47 13.00 10.93
N ALA A 559 -2.18 12.50 12.12
CA ALA A 559 -2.65 13.00 13.40
C ALA A 559 -1.51 13.02 14.42
N ARG A 560 -0.34 13.53 14.00
CA ARG A 560 0.92 13.39 14.72
C ARG A 560 0.86 13.86 16.17
N MET A 561 1.63 13.16 17.00
CA MET A 561 1.82 13.44 18.42
C MET A 561 2.70 14.67 18.63
N ASN A 562 2.27 15.58 19.50
CA ASN A 562 3.10 16.67 20.02
C ASN A 562 2.44 17.25 21.30
N PRO A 563 3.20 17.53 22.38
CA PRO A 563 2.63 18.14 23.57
C PRO A 563 2.05 19.55 23.32
N ASP A 564 2.53 20.29 22.30
CA ASP A 564 1.92 21.56 21.88
C ASP A 564 0.75 21.30 20.91
N PRO A 565 -0.49 21.71 21.25
CA PRO A 565 -1.66 21.54 20.39
C PRO A 565 -1.60 22.32 19.06
N ASN A 566 -0.68 23.26 18.91
CA ASN A 566 -0.42 23.95 17.63
C ASN A 566 0.48 23.14 16.70
N LEU A 567 1.24 22.21 17.26
CA LEU A 567 2.22 21.39 16.55
C LEU A 567 1.79 19.93 16.39
N GLY A 568 0.78 19.45 17.11
CA GLY A 568 0.24 18.09 16.97
C GLY A 568 -1.28 18.00 17.11
N VAL A 569 -1.83 16.81 16.83
CA VAL A 569 -3.25 16.49 17.03
C VAL A 569 -3.48 15.82 18.38
N THR A 570 -2.53 15.02 18.85
CA THR A 570 -2.58 14.35 20.15
C THR A 570 -1.46 14.81 21.06
N ASP A 571 -1.70 14.72 22.37
CA ASP A 571 -0.64 14.79 23.37
C ASP A 571 0.21 13.49 23.38
N LEU A 572 1.23 13.44 24.23
CA LEU A 572 2.15 12.29 24.30
C LEU A 572 1.47 10.98 24.73
N ASN A 573 0.28 11.04 25.33
CA ASN A 573 -0.51 9.87 25.73
C ASN A 573 -1.52 9.47 24.64
N GLY A 574 -1.42 10.05 23.44
CA GLY A 574 -2.32 9.76 22.33
C GLY A 574 -3.71 10.40 22.48
N LYS A 575 -3.95 11.22 23.52
CA LYS A 575 -5.23 11.89 23.71
C LYS A 575 -5.35 13.07 22.75
N VAL A 576 -6.47 13.16 22.05
CA VAL A 576 -6.75 14.26 21.11
C VAL A 576 -6.85 15.58 21.88
N HIS A 577 -6.11 16.59 21.44
CA HIS A 577 -6.09 17.90 22.10
C HIS A 577 -7.49 18.51 22.15
N GLY A 578 -7.95 18.87 23.36
CA GLY A 578 -9.28 19.45 23.59
C GLY A 578 -10.44 18.46 23.65
N LEU A 579 -10.17 17.14 23.55
CA LEU A 579 -11.16 16.09 23.78
C LEU A 579 -10.73 15.22 24.97
N ASP A 580 -11.57 15.12 26.01
CA ASP A 580 -11.20 14.44 27.26
C ASP A 580 -11.15 12.92 27.12
N ASN A 581 -11.88 12.36 26.17
CA ASN A 581 -12.16 10.92 26.08
C ASN A 581 -11.90 10.32 24.69
N VAL A 582 -11.16 11.02 23.82
CA VAL A 582 -10.81 10.53 22.48
C VAL A 582 -9.30 10.35 22.38
N PHE A 583 -8.87 9.15 22.03
CA PHE A 583 -7.46 8.77 21.90
C PHE A 583 -7.18 8.23 20.51
N ILE A 584 -5.94 8.31 20.04
CA ILE A 584 -5.47 7.75 18.77
C ILE A 584 -4.27 6.85 19.02
N VAL A 585 -4.31 5.64 18.47
CA VAL A 585 -3.32 4.57 18.73
C VAL A 585 -2.86 3.86 17.45
N ASP A 586 -3.04 4.48 16.28
CA ASP A 586 -2.58 3.97 15.00
C ASP A 586 -1.38 4.76 14.44
N SER A 587 -0.97 4.44 13.21
CA SER A 587 0.18 5.07 12.53
C SER A 587 0.06 6.60 12.35
N SER A 588 -1.13 7.18 12.51
CA SER A 588 -1.34 8.61 12.32
C SER A 588 -0.66 9.45 13.38
N VAL A 589 -0.34 8.89 14.55
CA VAL A 589 0.32 9.64 15.63
C VAL A 589 1.83 9.81 15.43
N PHE A 590 2.43 9.18 14.43
CA PHE A 590 3.88 9.18 14.26
C PHE A 590 4.42 10.59 13.96
N PRO A 591 5.43 11.09 14.70
CA PRO A 591 6.05 12.39 14.43
C PRO A 591 6.75 12.48 13.06
N ARG A 592 7.38 11.38 12.63
CA ARG A 592 7.95 11.17 11.28
C ARG A 592 7.78 9.69 10.87
N CYS A 593 8.13 9.35 9.65
CA CYS A 593 8.07 7.96 9.17
C CYS A 593 9.01 7.04 10.00
N SER A 594 8.64 5.77 10.12
CA SER A 594 9.33 4.78 10.97
C SER A 594 10.68 4.32 10.41
N GLY A 595 11.02 4.66 9.16
CA GLY A 595 12.24 4.20 8.47
C GLY A 595 12.17 2.75 7.99
N VAL A 596 11.43 1.91 8.70
CA VAL A 596 11.16 0.49 8.40
C VAL A 596 9.65 0.25 8.27
N ASN A 597 9.23 -0.94 7.85
CA ASN A 597 7.81 -1.31 7.73
C ASN A 597 7.09 -1.10 9.09
N PRO A 598 5.95 -0.39 9.13
CA PRO A 598 5.49 0.25 10.35
C PRO A 598 4.72 -0.68 11.28
N MET A 599 4.45 -1.94 10.94
CA MET A 599 3.55 -2.81 11.73
C MET A 599 4.01 -2.92 13.19
N ILE A 600 5.28 -3.29 13.43
CA ILE A 600 5.82 -3.42 14.79
C ILE A 600 5.79 -2.06 15.51
N THR A 601 6.16 -0.98 14.82
CA THR A 601 6.09 0.37 15.39
C THR A 601 4.67 0.75 15.82
N ILE A 602 3.65 0.44 15.00
CA ILE A 602 2.24 0.78 15.27
C ILE A 602 1.74 -0.03 16.46
N GLN A 603 1.96 -1.35 16.47
CA GLN A 603 1.51 -2.20 17.58
C GLN A 603 2.19 -1.83 18.89
N SER A 604 3.50 -1.57 18.87
CA SER A 604 4.26 -1.15 20.06
C SER A 604 3.80 0.21 20.58
N THR A 605 3.53 1.16 19.68
CA THR A 605 2.98 2.47 20.04
C THR A 605 1.58 2.31 20.64
N SER A 606 0.73 1.47 20.05
CA SER A 606 -0.60 1.20 20.59
C SER A 606 -0.52 0.64 22.01
N HIS A 607 0.24 -0.44 22.22
CA HIS A 607 0.43 -1.06 23.54
C HIS A 607 0.93 -0.04 24.58
N PHE A 608 1.95 0.76 24.22
CA PHE A 608 2.53 1.76 25.12
C PHE A 608 1.54 2.85 25.52
N LEU A 609 0.67 3.28 24.60
CA LEU A 609 -0.33 4.32 24.88
C LEU A 609 -1.53 3.75 25.64
N THR A 610 -2.04 2.58 25.26
CA THR A 610 -3.23 1.98 25.86
C THR A 610 -2.98 1.46 27.27
N SER A 611 -1.75 1.05 27.58
CA SER A 611 -1.35 0.66 28.94
C SER A 611 -1.48 1.80 29.97
N LYS A 612 -1.60 3.05 29.52
CA LYS A 612 -1.75 4.25 30.36
C LYS A 612 -3.21 4.69 30.53
N ILE A 613 -4.14 4.04 29.81
CA ILE A 613 -5.59 4.25 29.88
C ILE A 613 -6.19 3.29 30.92
#